data_AF-A0A8E2J7B3-F1
#
_entry.id   AF-A0A8E2J7B3-F1
#
_cell.length_a   1.000
_cell.length_b   1.000
_cell.length_c   1.000
_cell.angle_alpha   90.00
_cell.angle_beta   90.00
_cell.angle_gamma   90.00
#
_symmetry.space_group_name_H-M   'P 1'
#
loop_
_entity.id
_entity.type
_entity.pdbx_description
1 polymer ?
#
loop_
_entity_poly.entity_id
_entity_poly.type
_entity_poly.pdbx_seq_one_letter_code
_entity_poly.pdbx_strand_id
1 'polypeptide(L)'
;MATFTATMPGDLSVTLDHAIMFLTQWLVGHYSASTIHNLELALKTNLTDKFVSSWVPCKPRSGFGRRFLTLSRTRIPPRAIDDACKSLNVDWNQWFTTIGGPDFNVPEFDLLINPGCVSVRCGNQCSPVWEEIEAQSAKAAPAPARPSIAPRQRKTFAQQLIEDDEDVDELFAMLSNVISQFPSVPVTPRSCSSSPVSVKSTLSHHSRSSSSSSSSGLSFSSCGSSDSYGSVTTVSQSSCSVSPADEKPMSRMSRRERARQSRVYIDTSKKEVTNYDGGKTTVLTGGVMLGGAVRTPKCKPAVHKKTNSSSLNWRSPRA
;
A
#
# COMPACT_ATOMS: atom_id res chain seq x y z
N MET A 1 -5.78 35.71 10.24
CA MET A 1 -5.15 35.30 8.96
C MET A 1 -4.79 33.83 9.09
N ALA A 2 -5.44 32.94 8.33
CA ALA A 2 -5.14 31.52 8.35
C ALA A 2 -3.89 31.28 7.49
N THR A 3 -2.77 30.93 8.12
CA THR A 3 -1.58 30.46 7.44
C THR A 3 -1.85 29.06 6.92
N PHE A 4 -2.07 28.92 5.62
CA PHE A 4 -2.05 27.62 4.95
C PHE A 4 -0.59 27.16 4.89
N THR A 5 -0.20 26.27 5.80
CA THR A 5 1.06 25.55 5.69
C THR A 5 0.98 24.67 4.45
N ALA A 6 1.82 24.94 3.45
CA ALA A 6 1.93 24.07 2.29
C ALA A 6 2.34 22.68 2.78
N THR A 7 1.41 21.72 2.67
CA THR A 7 1.68 20.32 2.99
C THR A 7 2.77 19.83 2.06
N MET A 8 3.89 19.38 2.63
CA MET A 8 4.96 18.77 1.85
C MET A 8 4.46 17.45 1.27
N PRO A 9 4.74 17.16 -0.02
CA PRO A 9 4.34 15.90 -0.61
C PRO A 9 4.95 14.73 0.17
N GLY A 10 4.15 13.68 0.37
CA GLY A 10 4.51 12.53 1.18
C GLY A 10 4.48 12.77 2.69
N ASP A 11 3.64 13.69 3.18
CA ASP A 11 3.41 13.84 4.62
C ASP A 11 2.85 12.54 5.24
N LEU A 12 3.41 12.17 6.39
CA LEU A 12 3.05 10.94 7.09
C LEU A 12 1.61 10.99 7.58
N SER A 13 1.19 12.13 8.15
CA SER A 13 -0.18 12.26 8.69
C SER A 13 -1.20 12.06 7.58
N VAL A 14 -1.06 12.78 6.46
CA VAL A 14 -1.99 12.69 5.33
C VAL A 14 -2.06 11.27 4.78
N THR A 15 -0.90 10.62 4.58
CA THR A 15 -0.88 9.24 4.07
C THR A 15 -1.55 8.27 5.04
N LEU A 16 -1.33 8.45 6.35
CA LEU A 16 -1.99 7.64 7.38
C LEU A 16 -3.49 7.87 7.43
N ASP A 17 -3.96 9.10 7.27
CA ASP A 17 -5.39 9.41 7.25
C ASP A 17 -6.10 8.66 6.12
N HIS A 18 -5.51 8.60 4.92
CA HIS A 18 -6.04 7.80 3.81
C HIS A 18 -6.01 6.29 4.09
N ALA A 19 -4.93 5.78 4.67
CA ALA A 19 -4.83 4.36 5.03
C ALA A 19 -5.85 3.96 6.11
N ILE A 20 -6.05 4.82 7.12
CA ILE A 20 -6.99 4.60 8.21
C ILE A 20 -8.42 4.67 7.69
N MET A 21 -8.75 5.69 6.89
CA MET A 21 -10.06 5.82 6.24
C MET A 21 -10.40 4.55 5.44
N PHE A 22 -9.45 4.01 4.66
CA PHE A 22 -9.66 2.75 3.94
C PHE A 22 -9.96 1.57 4.87
N LEU A 23 -9.31 1.49 6.03
CA LEU A 23 -9.52 0.43 7.00
C LEU A 23 -10.84 0.58 7.78
N THR A 24 -11.29 1.81 8.03
CA THR A 24 -12.46 2.09 8.88
C THR A 24 -13.75 2.35 8.10
N GLN A 25 -13.70 2.67 6.80
CA GLN A 25 -14.90 3.00 6.00
C GLN A 25 -15.98 1.91 6.04
N TRP A 26 -15.59 0.64 6.17
CA TRP A 26 -16.52 -0.49 6.19
C TRP A 26 -17.15 -0.75 7.56
N LEU A 27 -16.70 -0.06 8.61
CA LEU A 27 -17.20 -0.23 9.98
C LEU A 27 -18.47 0.57 10.27
N VAL A 28 -18.85 1.51 9.40
CA VAL A 28 -19.94 2.47 9.63
C VAL A 28 -21.29 1.79 9.92
N GLY A 29 -21.52 0.57 9.43
CA GLY A 29 -22.73 -0.21 9.70
C GLY A 29 -22.69 -1.09 10.96
N HIS A 30 -21.51 -1.24 11.60
CA HIS A 30 -21.30 -2.22 12.68
C HIS A 30 -20.95 -1.58 14.01
N TYR A 31 -20.35 -0.39 14.00
CA TYR A 31 -19.89 0.31 15.20
C TYR A 31 -20.47 1.72 15.24
N SER A 32 -20.58 2.27 16.45
CA SER A 32 -21.03 3.65 16.63
C SER A 32 -19.98 4.65 16.09
N ALA A 33 -20.44 5.82 15.63
CA ALA A 33 -19.54 6.85 15.11
C ALA A 33 -18.45 7.28 16.12
N SER A 34 -18.77 7.31 17.41
CA SER A 34 -17.79 7.62 18.47
C SER A 34 -16.74 6.52 18.62
N THR A 35 -17.13 5.23 18.54
CA THR A 35 -16.21 4.10 18.55
C THR A 35 -15.26 4.16 17.36
N ILE A 36 -15.79 4.43 16.15
CA ILE A 36 -14.99 4.54 14.92
C ILE A 36 -14.00 5.69 15.05
N HIS A 37 -14.44 6.87 15.47
CA HIS A 37 -13.57 8.03 15.64
C HIS A 37 -12.42 7.78 16.65
N ASN A 38 -12.74 7.16 17.78
CA ASN A 38 -11.72 6.77 18.77
C ASN A 38 -10.74 5.73 18.20
N LEU A 39 -11.22 4.80 17.38
CA LEU A 39 -10.39 3.80 16.71
C LEU A 39 -9.44 4.44 15.71
N GLU A 40 -9.91 5.40 14.91
CA GLU A 40 -9.09 6.17 13.99
C GLU A 40 -7.96 6.92 14.73
N LEU A 41 -8.27 7.55 15.86
CA LEU A 41 -7.27 8.25 16.68
C LEU A 41 -6.21 7.29 17.25
N ALA A 42 -6.64 6.14 17.77
CA ALA A 42 -5.75 5.10 18.30
C ALA A 42 -4.85 4.51 17.19
N LEU A 43 -5.42 4.19 16.03
CA LEU A 43 -4.69 3.71 14.86
C LEU A 43 -3.67 4.73 14.38
N LYS A 44 -4.06 6.01 14.28
CA LYS A 44 -3.16 7.09 13.85
C LYS A 44 -1.96 7.21 14.76
N THR A 45 -2.17 7.18 16.07
CA THR A 45 -1.09 7.23 17.07
C THR A 45 -0.14 6.03 16.92
N ASN A 46 -0.69 4.81 16.94
CA ASN A 46 0.10 3.58 16.87
C ASN A 46 0.87 3.43 15.55
N LEU A 47 0.26 3.80 14.42
CA LEU A 47 0.90 3.74 13.11
C LEU A 47 1.95 4.83 12.92
N THR A 48 1.73 6.01 13.48
CA THR A 48 2.74 7.09 13.51
C THR A 48 4.00 6.61 14.22
N ASP A 49 3.85 6.08 15.44
CA ASP A 49 4.96 5.54 16.22
C ASP A 49 5.71 4.42 15.47
N LYS A 50 4.96 3.56 14.77
CA LYS A 50 5.54 2.48 13.97
C LYS A 50 6.35 2.99 12.78
N PHE A 51 5.84 3.97 12.04
CA PHE A 51 6.42 4.36 10.75
C PHE A 51 7.38 5.55 10.80
N VAL A 52 7.32 6.39 11.84
CA VAL A 52 8.12 7.62 11.96
C VAL A 52 9.61 7.37 11.72
N SER A 53 10.17 6.28 12.26
CA SER A 53 11.60 5.94 12.11
C SER A 53 12.02 5.50 10.70
N SER A 54 11.06 5.10 9.86
CA SER A 54 11.28 4.60 8.50
C SER A 54 10.69 5.51 7.43
N TRP A 55 10.13 6.65 7.81
CA TRP A 55 9.47 7.58 6.91
C TRP A 55 10.49 8.52 6.26
N VAL A 56 10.73 8.35 4.96
CA VAL A 56 11.67 9.18 4.20
C VAL A 56 10.99 9.62 2.90
N PRO A 57 10.31 10.79 2.88
CA PRO A 57 9.59 11.28 1.71
C PRO A 57 10.46 11.38 0.45
N CYS A 58 11.71 11.82 0.59
CA CYS A 58 12.64 11.94 -0.54
C CYS A 58 13.07 10.59 -1.16
N LYS A 59 12.81 9.48 -0.47
CA LYS A 59 13.12 8.12 -0.94
C LYS A 59 11.94 7.20 -0.61
N PRO A 60 10.81 7.31 -1.33
CA PRO A 60 9.58 6.58 -0.99
C PRO A 60 9.78 5.07 -0.95
N ARG A 61 10.75 4.51 -1.69
CA ARG A 61 11.06 3.07 -1.67
C ARG A 61 11.94 2.63 -0.49
N SER A 62 12.61 3.56 0.19
CA SER A 62 13.43 3.26 1.35
C SER A 62 12.53 2.86 2.52
N GLY A 63 12.82 1.74 3.17
CA GLY A 63 12.03 1.25 4.29
C GLY A 63 10.71 0.57 3.91
N PHE A 64 10.45 0.28 2.63
CA PHE A 64 9.23 -0.37 2.15
C PHE A 64 8.87 -1.64 2.96
N GLY A 65 9.86 -2.49 3.24
CA GLY A 65 9.69 -3.70 4.05
C GLY A 65 9.35 -3.47 5.54
N ARG A 66 9.28 -2.23 6.03
CA ARG A 66 8.86 -1.90 7.40
C ARG A 66 7.47 -1.26 7.45
N ARG A 67 6.97 -0.80 6.30
CA ARG A 67 5.72 -0.06 6.17
C ARG A 67 4.63 -0.83 5.44
N PHE A 68 4.72 -2.16 5.49
CA PHE A 68 3.66 -3.06 5.05
C PHE A 68 2.94 -3.64 6.26
N LEU A 69 1.63 -3.83 6.13
CA LEU A 69 0.77 -4.45 7.13
C LEU A 69 0.05 -5.62 6.46
N THR A 70 0.39 -6.83 6.86
CA THR A 70 -0.31 -8.03 6.40
C THR A 70 -1.52 -8.26 7.29
N LEU A 71 -2.71 -8.26 6.69
CA LEU A 71 -3.99 -8.42 7.38
C LEU A 71 -4.63 -9.72 6.93
N SER A 72 -5.04 -10.54 7.90
CA SER A 72 -5.72 -11.81 7.64
C SER A 72 -6.75 -12.09 8.72
N ARG A 73 -7.81 -12.80 8.33
CA ARG A 73 -8.87 -13.24 9.26
C ARG A 73 -8.39 -14.29 10.26
N THR A 74 -7.46 -15.14 9.85
CA THR A 74 -7.04 -16.31 10.66
C THR A 74 -5.82 -16.03 11.52
N ARG A 75 -5.25 -14.82 11.41
CA ARG A 75 -4.02 -14.44 12.10
C ARG A 75 -4.27 -13.25 13.01
N ILE A 76 -3.42 -13.14 14.04
CA ILE A 76 -3.38 -11.97 14.91
C ILE A 76 -3.02 -10.75 14.06
N PRO A 77 -3.75 -9.62 14.17
CA PRO A 77 -3.46 -8.42 13.41
C PRO A 77 -2.06 -7.87 13.72
N PRO A 78 -1.48 -7.05 12.84
CA PRO A 78 -0.26 -6.31 13.14
C PRO A 78 -0.42 -5.54 14.45
N ARG A 79 0.62 -5.54 15.29
CA ARG A 79 0.58 -4.99 16.65
C ARG A 79 -0.09 -3.62 16.78
N ALA A 80 0.20 -2.69 15.86
CA ALA A 80 -0.41 -1.35 15.88
C ALA A 80 -1.95 -1.37 15.77
N ILE A 81 -2.50 -2.33 15.03
CA ILE A 81 -3.94 -2.57 14.86
C ILE A 81 -4.47 -3.37 16.05
N ASP A 82 -3.76 -4.41 16.49
CA ASP A 82 -4.13 -5.23 17.65
C ASP A 82 -4.27 -4.37 18.93
N ASP A 83 -3.30 -3.50 19.19
CA ASP A 83 -3.30 -2.60 20.35
C ASP A 83 -4.51 -1.62 20.30
N ALA A 84 -4.85 -1.12 19.10
CA ALA A 84 -6.02 -0.26 18.90
C ALA A 84 -7.33 -1.02 19.14
N CYS A 85 -7.48 -2.22 18.58
CA CYS A 85 -8.63 -3.10 18.80
C CYS A 85 -8.85 -3.40 20.29
N LYS A 86 -7.79 -3.80 20.99
CA LYS A 86 -7.83 -4.10 22.43
C LYS A 86 -8.25 -2.91 23.26
N SER A 87 -7.72 -1.72 22.95
CA SER A 87 -8.02 -0.50 23.71
C SER A 87 -9.49 -0.07 23.64
N LEU A 88 -10.21 -0.45 22.58
CA LEU A 88 -11.60 -0.05 22.32
C LEU A 88 -12.58 -1.23 22.33
N ASN A 89 -12.12 -2.42 22.70
CA ASN A 89 -12.90 -3.65 22.70
C ASN A 89 -13.58 -3.94 21.33
N VAL A 90 -12.86 -3.67 20.23
CA VAL A 90 -13.29 -3.98 18.87
C VAL A 90 -12.81 -5.39 18.51
N ASP A 91 -13.72 -6.29 18.13
CA ASP A 91 -13.34 -7.63 17.69
C ASP A 91 -12.70 -7.57 16.30
N TRP A 92 -11.42 -7.94 16.21
CA TRP A 92 -10.68 -8.00 14.96
C TRP A 92 -11.34 -8.93 13.95
N ASN A 93 -11.89 -10.08 14.38
CA ASN A 93 -12.50 -11.02 13.44
C ASN A 93 -13.73 -10.41 12.78
N GLN A 94 -14.59 -9.77 13.58
CA GLN A 94 -15.74 -9.04 13.09
C GLN A 94 -15.31 -7.88 12.17
N TRP A 95 -14.33 -7.06 12.58
CA TRP A 95 -13.83 -5.97 11.74
C TRP A 95 -13.29 -6.49 10.42
N PHE A 96 -12.41 -7.50 10.42
CA PHE A 96 -11.83 -8.02 9.18
C PHE A 96 -12.89 -8.62 8.25
N THR A 97 -13.95 -9.25 8.77
CA THR A 97 -15.06 -9.73 7.92
C THR A 97 -15.83 -8.62 7.22
N THR A 98 -15.73 -7.39 7.69
CA THR A 98 -16.38 -6.23 7.07
C THR A 98 -15.46 -5.52 6.07
N ILE A 99 -14.13 -5.63 6.24
CA ILE A 99 -13.15 -5.00 5.34
C ILE A 99 -13.21 -5.72 3.99
N GLY A 100 -13.87 -5.09 3.02
CA GLY A 100 -14.06 -5.60 1.66
C GLY A 100 -15.53 -5.66 1.22
N GLY A 101 -16.48 -5.59 2.15
CA GLY A 101 -17.89 -5.74 1.80
C GLY A 101 -18.27 -7.16 1.38
N PRO A 102 -19.52 -7.37 0.94
CA PRO A 102 -20.10 -8.70 0.71
C PRO A 102 -19.40 -9.49 -0.41
N ASP A 103 -18.82 -8.80 -1.41
CA ASP A 103 -18.25 -9.42 -2.59
C ASP A 103 -16.75 -9.71 -2.46
N PHE A 104 -16.08 -9.14 -1.47
CA PHE A 104 -14.64 -9.22 -1.32
C PHE A 104 -14.26 -10.28 -0.28
N ASN A 105 -14.38 -11.54 -0.67
CA ASN A 105 -13.96 -12.67 0.15
C ASN A 105 -12.44 -12.89 0.03
N VAL A 106 -11.64 -11.92 0.47
CA VAL A 106 -10.19 -12.00 0.46
C VAL A 106 -9.70 -12.51 1.82
N PRO A 107 -9.05 -13.69 1.90
CA PRO A 107 -8.64 -14.28 3.17
C PRO A 107 -7.45 -13.54 3.82
N GLU A 108 -6.63 -12.88 3.00
CA GLU A 108 -5.43 -12.16 3.40
C GLU A 108 -5.05 -11.12 2.33
N PHE A 109 -4.67 -9.92 2.76
CA PHE A 109 -4.12 -8.89 1.89
C PHE A 109 -3.03 -8.11 2.60
N ASP A 110 -2.13 -7.49 1.83
CA ASP A 110 -1.12 -6.59 2.36
C ASP A 110 -1.53 -5.14 2.09
N LEU A 111 -1.55 -4.31 3.14
CA LEU A 111 -1.68 -2.87 3.02
C LEU A 111 -0.28 -2.24 3.01
N LEU A 112 0.04 -1.51 1.95
CA LEU A 112 1.32 -0.87 1.72
C LEU A 112 1.20 0.63 1.89
N ILE A 113 1.94 1.19 2.85
CA ILE A 113 1.85 2.60 3.24
C ILE A 113 3.21 3.26 2.93
N ASN A 114 3.26 4.05 1.86
CA ASN A 114 4.48 4.71 1.41
C ASN A 114 4.25 6.23 1.27
N PRO A 115 5.30 7.06 1.35
CA PRO A 115 5.14 8.49 1.10
C PRO A 115 4.45 8.74 -0.25
N GLY A 116 3.31 9.42 -0.22
CA GLY A 116 2.50 9.77 -1.39
C GLY A 116 1.67 8.63 -1.99
N CYS A 117 1.61 7.44 -1.37
CA CYS A 117 0.81 6.34 -1.91
C CYS A 117 0.40 5.33 -0.84
N VAL A 118 -0.88 4.97 -0.84
CA VAL A 118 -1.44 3.82 -0.14
C VAL A 118 -1.94 2.83 -1.19
N SER A 119 -1.50 1.59 -1.10
CA SER A 119 -1.94 0.53 -2.02
C SER A 119 -2.24 -0.75 -1.25
N VAL A 120 -3.09 -1.58 -1.84
CA VAL A 120 -3.45 -2.88 -1.31
C VAL A 120 -2.99 -3.94 -2.28
N ARG A 121 -2.35 -4.98 -1.77
CA ARG A 121 -1.93 -6.14 -2.54
C ARG A 121 -2.70 -7.38 -2.11
N CYS A 122 -3.41 -7.95 -3.07
CA CYS A 122 -4.13 -9.23 -2.94
C CYS A 122 -3.47 -10.24 -3.87
N GLY A 123 -2.69 -11.17 -3.31
CA GLY A 123 -1.89 -12.11 -4.10
C GLY A 123 -0.88 -11.39 -5.00
N ASN A 124 -1.04 -11.52 -6.32
CA ASN A 124 -0.17 -10.90 -7.32
C ASN A 124 -0.68 -9.54 -7.83
N GLN A 125 -1.88 -9.13 -7.42
CA GLN A 125 -2.49 -7.88 -7.85
C GLN A 125 -2.23 -6.79 -6.82
N CYS A 126 -1.77 -5.63 -7.26
CA CYS A 126 -1.60 -4.45 -6.43
C CYS A 126 -2.52 -3.35 -6.96
N SER A 127 -3.42 -2.87 -6.12
CA SER A 127 -4.41 -1.83 -6.46
C SER A 127 -4.12 -0.58 -5.63
N PRO A 128 -3.99 0.61 -6.25
CA PRO A 128 -3.85 1.84 -5.50
C PRO A 128 -5.17 2.15 -4.76
N VAL A 129 -5.06 2.45 -3.47
CA VAL A 129 -6.18 2.95 -2.65
C VAL A 129 -6.18 4.48 -2.71
N TRP A 130 -4.99 5.06 -2.59
CA TRP A 130 -4.76 6.48 -2.68
C TRP A 130 -3.39 6.73 -3.28
N GLU A 131 -3.30 7.68 -4.18
CA GLU A 131 -2.03 8.17 -4.71
C GLU A 131 -2.09 9.69 -4.67
N GLU A 132 -1.05 10.29 -4.11
CA GLU A 132 -0.87 11.71 -4.17
C GLU A 132 -0.58 12.05 -5.62
N ILE A 133 -1.56 12.64 -6.29
CA ILE A 133 -1.39 13.21 -7.62
C ILE A 133 -0.52 14.45 -7.42
N GLU A 134 0.79 14.23 -7.27
CA GLU A 134 1.75 15.29 -7.49
C GLU A 134 1.43 15.81 -8.88
N ALA A 135 1.17 17.12 -8.98
CA ALA A 135 1.00 17.78 -10.26
C ALA A 135 2.31 17.70 -11.05
N GLN A 136 2.63 16.52 -11.59
CA GLN A 136 3.62 16.25 -12.63
C GLN A 136 3.22 16.93 -13.96
N SER A 137 2.32 17.91 -13.90
CA SER A 137 2.01 18.92 -14.92
C SER A 137 3.02 20.08 -14.91
N ALA A 138 4.30 19.76 -14.76
CA ALA A 138 5.35 20.66 -15.25
C ALA A 138 6.64 19.84 -15.42
N LYS A 139 7.04 19.65 -16.68
CA LYS A 139 8.44 19.37 -17.07
C LYS A 139 8.87 17.90 -17.22
N ALA A 140 7.98 17.03 -17.69
CA ALA A 140 8.40 16.04 -18.68
C ALA A 140 8.02 16.59 -20.07
N ALA A 141 8.89 17.42 -20.64
CA ALA A 141 8.82 17.69 -22.06
C ALA A 141 8.83 16.34 -22.79
N PRO A 142 7.93 16.09 -23.76
CA PRO A 142 7.91 14.84 -24.50
C PRO A 142 9.28 14.62 -25.11
N ALA A 143 10.00 13.59 -24.65
CA ALA A 143 11.19 13.13 -25.33
C ALA A 143 10.78 12.76 -26.76
N PRO A 144 11.48 13.24 -27.81
CA PRO A 144 11.12 12.94 -29.18
C PRO A 144 11.15 11.43 -29.40
N ALA A 145 9.96 10.88 -29.66
CA ALA A 145 9.78 9.47 -29.94
C ALA A 145 10.69 9.03 -31.09
N ARG A 146 11.44 7.94 -30.85
CA ARG A 146 12.14 7.21 -31.92
C ARG A 146 11.14 6.82 -33.00
N PRO A 147 11.41 7.10 -34.29
CA PRO A 147 10.52 6.66 -35.36
C PRO A 147 10.61 5.13 -35.51
N SER A 148 9.59 4.40 -35.07
CA SER A 148 9.36 3.04 -35.56
C SER A 148 8.84 3.12 -36.98
N ILE A 149 9.59 2.54 -37.91
CA ILE A 149 9.24 2.46 -39.33
C ILE A 149 8.12 1.43 -39.48
N ALA A 150 6.88 1.89 -39.39
CA ALA A 150 5.72 1.24 -39.99
C ALA A 150 4.88 2.35 -40.66
N PRO A 151 4.46 2.19 -41.92
CA PRO A 151 3.72 3.22 -42.64
C PRO A 151 2.28 3.24 -42.13
N ARG A 152 2.07 3.86 -40.97
CA ARG A 152 0.74 4.27 -40.53
C ARG A 152 0.51 5.71 -40.98
N GLN A 153 -0.60 5.91 -41.68
CA GLN A 153 -1.05 7.19 -42.21
C GLN A 153 -1.06 8.23 -41.08
N ARG A 154 -0.25 9.28 -41.23
CA ARG A 154 -0.15 10.36 -40.26
C ARG A 154 -1.38 11.25 -40.40
N LYS A 155 -2.42 10.96 -39.64
CA LYS A 155 -3.49 11.92 -39.36
C LYS A 155 -2.91 13.04 -38.49
N THR A 156 -3.30 14.27 -38.75
CA THR A 156 -2.86 15.42 -37.96
C THR A 156 -3.51 15.36 -36.57
N PHE A 157 -2.86 15.92 -35.55
CA PHE A 157 -3.36 15.90 -34.17
C PHE A 157 -4.78 16.48 -34.04
N ALA A 158 -5.14 17.43 -34.91
CA ALA A 158 -6.50 17.98 -35.00
C ALA A 158 -7.53 16.99 -35.57
N GLN A 159 -7.12 16.01 -36.39
CA GLN A 159 -8.00 14.94 -36.88
C GLN A 159 -8.23 13.84 -35.85
N GLN A 160 -7.24 13.57 -34.99
CA GLN A 160 -7.40 12.60 -33.91
C GLN A 160 -8.37 13.11 -32.83
N LEU A 161 -8.39 14.43 -32.58
CA LEU A 161 -9.30 15.06 -31.62
C LEU A 161 -10.77 15.08 -32.07
N ILE A 162 -11.06 14.80 -33.35
CA ILE A 162 -12.41 14.71 -33.89
C ILE A 162 -12.92 13.26 -33.90
N GLU A 163 -12.02 12.26 -33.87
CA GLU A 163 -12.40 10.85 -33.84
C GLU A 163 -12.73 10.34 -32.41
N ASP A 164 -12.29 11.04 -31.36
CA ASP A 164 -12.61 10.70 -29.95
C ASP A 164 -14.03 11.16 -29.50
N ASP A 165 -14.80 11.83 -30.36
CA ASP A 165 -16.17 12.28 -30.03
C ASP A 165 -17.22 11.15 -30.16
N GLU A 166 -16.90 10.04 -30.84
CA GLU A 166 -17.83 8.88 -30.93
C GLU A 166 -17.91 8.07 -29.62
N ASP A 167 -16.88 8.13 -28.77
CA ASP A 167 -16.87 7.42 -27.47
C ASP A 167 -17.69 8.14 -26.38
N VAL A 168 -18.07 9.40 -26.61
CA VAL A 168 -18.82 10.22 -25.64
C VAL A 168 -20.28 9.77 -25.56
N ASP A 169 -20.85 9.33 -26.68
CA ASP A 169 -22.20 8.78 -26.73
C ASP A 169 -22.28 7.41 -26.04
N GLU A 170 -21.23 6.58 -26.12
CA GLU A 170 -21.15 5.31 -25.38
C GLU A 170 -21.00 5.54 -23.86
N LEU A 171 -20.23 6.55 -23.46
CA LEU A 171 -20.10 6.96 -22.06
C LEU A 171 -21.44 7.48 -21.49
N PHE A 172 -22.21 8.23 -22.27
CA PHE A 172 -23.54 8.71 -21.88
C PHE A 172 -24.56 7.58 -21.79
N ALA A 173 -24.51 6.61 -22.70
CA ALA A 173 -25.34 5.42 -22.65
C ALA A 173 -25.06 4.58 -21.39
N MET A 174 -23.78 4.42 -21.02
CA MET A 174 -23.38 3.66 -19.83
C MET A 174 -23.84 4.33 -18.51
N LEU A 175 -23.79 5.66 -18.44
CA LEU A 175 -24.27 6.42 -17.28
C LEU A 175 -25.80 6.39 -17.14
N SER A 176 -26.54 6.39 -18.25
CA SER A 176 -28.01 6.33 -18.21
C SER A 176 -28.55 5.05 -17.56
N ASN A 177 -27.80 3.95 -17.65
CA ASN A 177 -28.17 2.66 -17.07
C ASN A 177 -27.96 2.60 -15.54
N VAL A 178 -27.13 3.48 -14.98
CA VAL A 178 -26.90 3.59 -13.53
C VAL A 178 -28.04 4.38 -12.84
N ILE A 179 -28.65 5.33 -13.56
CA ILE A 179 -29.70 6.19 -13.00
C ILE A 179 -31.05 5.46 -12.91
N SER A 180 -31.27 4.38 -13.68
CA SER A 180 -32.51 3.59 -13.61
C SER A 180 -32.56 2.60 -12.43
N GLN A 181 -31.46 2.41 -11.69
CA GLN A 181 -31.40 1.51 -10.53
C GLN A 181 -31.67 2.19 -9.18
N PHE A 182 -32.04 3.46 -9.16
CA PHE A 182 -32.52 4.05 -7.92
C PHE A 182 -33.88 3.42 -7.55
N PRO A 183 -33.99 2.78 -6.36
CA PRO A 183 -35.27 2.24 -5.89
C PRO A 183 -36.28 3.38 -5.85
N SER A 184 -37.46 3.14 -6.45
CA SER A 184 -38.53 4.14 -6.48
C SER A 184 -38.81 4.57 -5.04
N VAL A 185 -38.56 5.84 -4.71
CA VAL A 185 -38.87 6.38 -3.39
C VAL A 185 -40.37 6.14 -3.15
N PRO A 186 -40.76 5.33 -2.15
CA PRO A 186 -42.17 5.10 -1.89
C PRO A 186 -42.81 6.44 -1.56
N VAL A 187 -43.75 6.85 -2.42
CA VAL A 187 -44.53 8.08 -2.25
C VAL A 187 -45.25 7.98 -0.92
N THR A 188 -44.80 8.76 0.06
CA THR A 188 -45.48 8.87 1.35
C THR A 188 -46.91 9.34 1.11
N PRO A 189 -47.93 8.59 1.56
CA PRO A 189 -49.32 9.00 1.42
C PRO A 189 -49.51 10.33 2.14
N ARG A 190 -50.00 11.34 1.40
CA ARG A 190 -50.39 12.64 1.95
C ARG A 190 -51.52 12.42 2.96
N SER A 191 -51.20 12.52 4.24
CA SER A 191 -52.20 12.57 5.29
C SER A 191 -52.90 13.93 5.27
N CYS A 192 -54.06 13.99 4.62
CA CYS A 192 -55.11 14.93 4.99
C CYS A 192 -55.71 14.45 6.31
N SER A 193 -55.36 15.05 7.45
CA SER A 193 -56.15 14.88 8.66
C SER A 193 -56.03 16.10 9.55
N SER A 194 -57.15 16.81 9.60
CA SER A 194 -57.56 17.82 10.56
C SER A 194 -57.18 17.50 12.02
N SER A 195 -56.85 18.57 12.74
CA SER A 195 -56.95 18.67 14.20
C SER A 195 -58.36 18.27 14.67
N PRO A 196 -58.51 17.72 15.90
CA PRO A 196 -58.87 18.64 16.98
C PRO A 196 -58.29 18.29 18.37
N VAL A 197 -58.22 19.36 19.16
CA VAL A 197 -58.15 19.48 20.62
C VAL A 197 -58.94 18.38 21.35
N SER A 198 -58.37 17.75 22.40
CA SER A 198 -59.08 17.50 23.68
C SER A 198 -58.33 16.69 24.74
N VAL A 199 -58.13 17.37 25.89
CA VAL A 199 -58.33 16.99 27.31
C VAL A 199 -57.82 15.64 27.88
N LYS A 200 -56.95 15.80 28.90
CA LYS A 200 -56.87 15.10 30.21
C LYS A 200 -57.14 13.58 30.25
N SER A 201 -56.16 12.82 30.78
CA SER A 201 -56.43 11.76 31.77
C SER A 201 -55.18 11.49 32.62
N THR A 202 -55.32 11.80 33.90
CA THR A 202 -54.52 11.38 35.04
C THR A 202 -54.85 9.94 35.44
N LEU A 203 -53.87 9.25 36.03
CA LEU A 203 -54.01 8.02 36.85
C LEU A 203 -54.50 6.74 36.15
N SER A 204 -53.59 5.78 36.01
CA SER A 204 -53.89 4.39 36.39
C SER A 204 -52.62 3.68 36.86
N HIS A 205 -52.73 3.13 38.06
CA HIS A 205 -51.80 2.21 38.69
C HIS A 205 -52.09 0.76 38.21
N HIS A 206 -51.19 -0.16 38.62
CA HIS A 206 -51.32 -1.64 38.70
C HIS A 206 -50.59 -2.37 37.55
N SER A 207 -49.41 -2.96 37.73
CA SER A 207 -48.99 -4.16 38.51
C SER A 207 -49.02 -5.46 37.69
N ARG A 208 -48.01 -6.31 37.96
CA ARG A 208 -47.86 -7.76 37.65
C ARG A 208 -47.23 -8.11 36.29
N SER A 209 -46.41 -9.14 36.10
CA SER A 209 -45.66 -10.11 36.94
C SER A 209 -44.88 -11.04 35.97
N SER A 210 -43.87 -11.74 36.50
CA SER A 210 -43.33 -13.05 36.04
C SER A 210 -42.30 -13.04 34.88
N SER A 211 -41.03 -13.37 35.15
CA SER A 211 -40.40 -14.70 35.32
C SER A 211 -39.86 -15.29 34.01
N SER A 212 -38.55 -15.52 33.95
CA SER A 212 -37.90 -16.60 33.19
C SER A 212 -36.45 -16.75 33.66
N SER A 213 -36.22 -17.78 34.46
CA SER A 213 -34.90 -18.29 34.85
C SER A 213 -34.26 -19.03 33.67
N SER A 214 -32.93 -19.03 33.58
CA SER A 214 -32.16 -20.28 33.36
C SER A 214 -30.66 -20.08 33.60
N SER A 215 -30.13 -21.04 34.32
CA SER A 215 -28.81 -21.20 34.92
C SER A 215 -27.85 -22.03 34.07
N SER A 216 -26.55 -21.75 34.15
CA SER A 216 -25.42 -22.71 34.29
C SER A 216 -24.13 -21.88 34.17
N GLY A 217 -23.27 -21.78 35.20
CA GLY A 217 -22.43 -22.89 35.68
C GLY A 217 -21.37 -23.13 34.61
N LEU A 218 -20.14 -22.63 34.72
CA LEU A 218 -19.07 -23.29 35.47
C LEU A 218 -17.97 -22.27 35.84
N SER A 219 -17.62 -22.23 37.12
CA SER A 219 -16.40 -21.63 37.65
C SER A 219 -15.28 -22.69 37.62
N PHE A 220 -14.07 -22.31 37.22
CA PHE A 220 -12.86 -22.98 37.68
C PHE A 220 -11.96 -21.93 38.35
N SER A 221 -11.92 -21.99 39.67
CA SER A 221 -10.92 -21.34 40.49
C SER A 221 -9.81 -22.35 40.76
N SER A 222 -8.57 -21.98 40.54
CA SER A 222 -7.44 -22.59 41.25
C SER A 222 -6.39 -21.52 41.52
N CYS A 223 -6.37 -21.11 42.78
CA CYS A 223 -5.33 -20.36 43.44
C CYS A 223 -4.28 -21.32 44.00
N GLY A 224 -3.03 -20.86 44.04
CA GLY A 224 -1.94 -21.40 44.87
C GLY A 224 -0.91 -22.24 44.14
N SER A 225 0.32 -21.74 43.99
CA SER A 225 1.35 -21.98 45.02
C SER A 225 2.67 -21.27 44.69
N SER A 226 3.37 -20.94 45.76
CA SER A 226 4.61 -20.19 45.89
C SER A 226 5.84 -20.87 45.28
N ASP A 227 6.82 -20.03 44.91
CA ASP A 227 8.28 -20.21 44.95
C ASP A 227 8.93 -21.50 44.40
N SER A 228 9.75 -21.36 43.35
CA SER A 228 11.11 -21.93 43.36
C SER A 228 11.99 -21.43 42.21
N TYR A 229 13.17 -20.97 42.61
CA TYR A 229 14.37 -20.80 41.81
C TYR A 229 14.85 -22.16 41.29
N GLY A 230 15.40 -22.20 40.07
CA GLY A 230 16.08 -23.40 39.59
C GLY A 230 16.34 -23.40 38.09
N SER A 231 17.55 -23.00 37.71
CA SER A 231 18.19 -23.42 36.46
C SER A 231 18.15 -24.95 36.32
N VAL A 232 18.16 -25.48 35.10
CA VAL A 232 19.07 -26.55 34.62
C VAL A 232 18.68 -26.94 33.18
N THR A 233 19.73 -27.04 32.37
CA THR A 233 19.83 -27.58 31.01
C THR A 233 19.34 -29.02 30.88
N THR A 234 18.61 -29.34 29.81
CA THR A 234 18.40 -30.73 29.38
C THR A 234 18.87 -30.96 27.95
N VAL A 235 20.04 -31.59 27.89
CA VAL A 235 20.56 -32.45 26.83
C VAL A 235 19.58 -33.60 26.57
N SER A 236 19.20 -33.82 25.30
CA SER A 236 18.64 -35.09 24.87
C SER A 236 19.74 -35.93 24.24
N GLN A 237 20.22 -36.90 25.02
CA GLN A 237 20.93 -38.08 24.54
C GLN A 237 19.90 -39.11 24.07
N SER A 238 20.12 -39.68 22.88
CA SER A 238 19.64 -41.01 22.54
C SER A 238 20.75 -41.79 21.83
N SER A 239 21.36 -42.68 22.62
CA SER A 239 22.04 -43.93 22.27
C SER A 239 21.13 -44.84 21.41
N CYS A 240 21.55 -45.86 20.67
CA CYS A 240 22.81 -46.56 20.38
C CYS A 240 22.49 -47.58 19.26
N SER A 241 23.35 -47.78 18.26
CA SER A 241 23.56 -49.10 17.67
C SER A 241 24.94 -49.15 17.01
N VAL A 242 25.69 -50.18 17.37
CA VAL A 242 27.05 -50.45 16.93
C VAL A 242 26.97 -51.55 15.90
N SER A 243 27.48 -51.31 14.69
CA SER A 243 28.00 -52.33 13.77
C SER A 243 28.94 -51.66 12.76
N PRO A 244 30.10 -52.26 12.46
CA PRO A 244 31.07 -51.72 11.50
C PRO A 244 30.95 -52.44 10.14
N ALA A 245 30.93 -51.68 9.05
CA ALA A 245 31.48 -52.08 7.75
C ALA A 245 31.24 -50.96 6.73
N ASP A 246 32.25 -50.75 5.89
CA ASP A 246 32.37 -49.78 4.80
C ASP A 246 31.13 -49.59 3.92
N GLU A 247 30.97 -48.32 3.52
CA GLU A 247 30.35 -47.78 2.28
C GLU A 247 29.51 -46.55 2.65
N LYS A 248 30.12 -45.38 2.41
CA LYS A 248 29.67 -44.03 2.82
C LYS A 248 28.43 -43.60 2.01
N PRO A 249 27.20 -43.60 2.57
CA PRO A 249 26.06 -43.02 1.88
C PRO A 249 26.05 -41.51 2.14
N MET A 250 26.24 -40.71 1.09
CA MET A 250 26.06 -39.26 1.16
C MET A 250 24.62 -38.95 1.60
N SER A 251 24.45 -38.64 2.89
CA SER A 251 23.16 -38.24 3.45
C SER A 251 22.65 -37.02 2.70
N ARG A 252 21.56 -37.19 1.94
CA ARG A 252 20.86 -36.07 1.32
C ARG A 252 20.30 -35.18 2.42
N MET A 253 21.06 -34.14 2.76
CA MET A 253 20.62 -33.09 3.68
C MET A 253 19.26 -32.56 3.23
N SER A 254 18.33 -32.48 4.18
CA SER A 254 17.02 -31.87 3.99
C SER A 254 17.14 -30.47 3.39
N ARG A 255 16.24 -30.14 2.47
CA ARG A 255 16.16 -28.83 1.80
C ARG A 255 16.13 -27.67 2.81
N ARG A 256 15.57 -27.91 4.00
CA ARG A 256 15.49 -26.94 5.11
C ARG A 256 16.84 -26.69 5.80
N GLU A 257 17.69 -27.71 5.86
CA GLU A 257 19.05 -27.63 6.43
C GLU A 257 19.99 -26.84 5.51
N ARG A 258 19.88 -27.07 4.18
CA ARG A 258 20.71 -26.40 3.17
C ARG A 258 20.49 -24.88 3.11
N ALA A 259 19.29 -24.39 3.41
CA ALA A 259 18.98 -22.96 3.48
C ALA A 259 19.55 -22.27 4.74
N ARG A 260 19.80 -23.02 5.83
CA ARG A 260 20.38 -22.47 7.07
C ARG A 260 21.91 -22.39 7.03
N GLN A 261 22.54 -23.13 6.12
CA GLN A 261 24.00 -23.14 5.93
C GLN A 261 24.49 -22.23 4.81
N SER A 262 23.62 -21.47 4.14
CA SER A 262 24.04 -20.41 3.20
C SER A 262 24.54 -19.18 3.98
N ARG A 263 25.59 -19.36 4.78
CA ARG A 263 26.37 -18.25 5.32
C ARG A 263 27.15 -17.68 4.15
N VAL A 264 26.82 -16.46 3.74
CA VAL A 264 27.56 -15.72 2.72
C VAL A 264 29.00 -15.58 3.22
N TYR A 265 29.91 -16.37 2.67
CA TYR A 265 31.33 -16.28 2.99
C TYR A 265 31.91 -15.11 2.20
N ILE A 266 32.19 -14.01 2.90
CA ILE A 266 32.92 -12.89 2.33
C ILE A 266 34.40 -13.25 2.43
N ASP A 267 35.03 -13.51 1.29
CA ASP A 267 36.45 -13.80 1.20
C ASP A 267 37.26 -12.55 1.53
N THR A 268 37.66 -12.41 2.81
CA THR A 268 38.44 -11.27 3.31
C THR A 268 39.89 -11.26 2.83
N SER A 269 40.34 -12.30 2.11
CA SER A 269 41.69 -12.35 1.55
C SER A 269 41.84 -11.49 0.28
N LYS A 270 40.73 -11.18 -0.41
CA LYS A 270 40.72 -10.32 -1.60
C LYS A 270 40.47 -8.86 -1.22
N LYS A 271 41.54 -8.16 -0.83
CA LYS A 271 41.51 -6.72 -0.53
C LYS A 271 41.80 -5.82 -1.73
N GLU A 272 42.08 -6.42 -2.89
CA GLU A 272 42.41 -5.65 -4.08
C GLU A 272 41.12 -5.12 -4.73
N VAL A 273 40.87 -3.84 -4.54
CA VAL A 273 39.77 -3.11 -5.17
C VAL A 273 40.10 -3.00 -6.65
N THR A 274 39.45 -3.81 -7.48
CA THR A 274 39.52 -3.65 -8.93
C THR A 274 38.82 -2.35 -9.29
N ASN A 275 39.59 -1.32 -9.66
CA ASN A 275 39.02 -0.07 -10.16
C ASN A 275 38.19 -0.38 -11.41
N TYR A 276 36.87 -0.20 -11.29
CA TYR A 276 35.96 -0.33 -12.42
C TYR A 276 36.16 0.89 -13.32
N ASP A 277 36.86 0.71 -14.44
CA ASP A 277 37.03 1.76 -15.47
C ASP A 277 35.74 1.92 -16.30
N GLY A 278 34.64 2.21 -15.60
CA GLY A 278 33.33 2.49 -16.18
C GLY A 278 33.25 3.94 -16.64
N GLY A 279 34.08 4.32 -17.62
CA GLY A 279 34.23 5.74 -17.98
C GLY A 279 34.49 6.07 -19.45
N LYS A 280 34.62 5.10 -20.36
CA LYS A 280 34.83 5.37 -21.81
C LYS A 280 34.13 4.36 -22.72
N THR A 281 32.82 4.25 -22.63
CA THR A 281 32.02 3.86 -23.79
C THR A 281 31.66 5.12 -24.57
N THR A 282 32.64 5.68 -25.29
CA THR A 282 32.29 6.50 -26.45
C THR A 282 31.61 5.54 -27.41
N VAL A 283 30.27 5.55 -27.42
CA VAL A 283 29.49 4.98 -28.51
C VAL A 283 30.02 5.66 -29.76
N LEU A 284 30.92 4.98 -30.46
CA LEU A 284 31.26 5.29 -31.84
C LEU A 284 29.91 5.38 -32.53
N THR A 285 29.53 6.61 -32.86
CA THR A 285 28.50 6.94 -33.81
C THR A 285 28.79 6.13 -35.07
N GLY A 286 28.23 4.92 -35.13
CA GLY A 286 28.10 4.14 -36.34
C GLY A 286 27.23 4.96 -37.25
N GLY A 287 27.87 5.75 -38.11
CA GLY A 287 27.24 6.37 -39.25
C GLY A 287 26.69 5.25 -40.12
N VAL A 288 25.38 5.01 -40.04
CA VAL A 288 24.68 4.18 -41.00
C VAL A 288 24.52 5.03 -42.25
N MET A 289 25.44 4.87 -43.20
CA MET A 289 25.28 5.35 -44.58
C MET A 289 24.22 4.49 -45.26
N LEU A 290 22.95 4.93 -45.25
CA LEU A 290 21.98 4.47 -46.22
C LEU A 290 22.21 5.25 -47.51
N GLY A 291 22.67 4.55 -48.54
CA GLY A 291 22.91 5.09 -49.87
C GLY A 291 21.67 5.75 -50.45
N GLY A 292 21.75 7.06 -50.68
CA GLY A 292 20.87 7.81 -51.56
C GLY A 292 21.72 8.45 -52.64
N ALA A 293 21.58 7.98 -53.88
CA ALA A 293 22.19 8.62 -55.03
C ALA A 293 21.61 10.02 -55.21
N VAL A 294 22.41 11.06 -55.02
CA VAL A 294 22.08 12.43 -55.41
C VAL A 294 23.27 13.04 -56.14
N ARG A 295 23.02 13.47 -57.37
CA ARG A 295 23.97 14.17 -58.25
C ARG A 295 24.34 15.53 -57.62
N THR A 296 25.64 15.81 -57.61
CA THR A 296 26.29 17.12 -57.40
C THR A 296 25.70 18.19 -58.34
N PRO A 297 25.70 19.53 -58.02
CA PRO A 297 26.96 20.24 -57.72
C PRO A 297 26.94 21.47 -56.77
N LYS A 298 28.16 21.75 -56.26
CA LYS A 298 28.77 23.05 -55.89
C LYS A 298 27.99 23.99 -54.96
N CYS A 299 28.51 24.15 -53.73
CA CYS A 299 28.79 25.48 -53.18
C CYS A 299 29.90 25.46 -52.11
N LYS A 300 30.50 26.63 -51.91
CA LYS A 300 31.87 26.96 -51.45
C LYS A 300 32.11 26.84 -49.92
N PRO A 301 33.37 26.80 -49.44
CA PRO A 301 33.70 26.62 -48.03
C PRO A 301 33.57 27.92 -47.21
N ALA A 302 32.94 27.83 -46.03
CA ALA A 302 32.90 28.91 -45.04
C ALA A 302 33.57 28.47 -43.72
N VAL A 303 34.79 28.99 -43.55
CA VAL A 303 35.43 29.50 -42.32
C VAL A 303 35.01 28.89 -40.96
N HIS A 304 35.97 28.18 -40.36
CA HIS A 304 35.99 27.80 -38.96
C HIS A 304 35.94 29.03 -38.03
N LYS A 305 34.97 29.09 -37.12
CA LYS A 305 35.02 29.98 -35.95
C LYS A 305 35.14 29.16 -34.67
N LYS A 306 36.35 29.16 -34.10
CA LYS A 306 36.65 28.74 -32.73
C LYS A 306 35.72 29.49 -31.76
N THR A 307 35.06 28.75 -30.87
CA THR A 307 34.52 29.32 -29.64
C THR A 307 35.08 28.54 -28.45
N ASN A 308 35.99 29.21 -27.76
CA ASN A 308 36.36 28.96 -26.38
C ASN A 308 35.08 28.97 -25.52
N SER A 309 34.86 27.94 -24.71
CA SER A 309 34.12 28.12 -23.45
C SER A 309 34.93 27.52 -22.31
N SER A 310 35.44 28.44 -21.51
CA SER A 310 36.13 28.31 -20.24
C SER A 310 35.47 27.36 -19.25
N SER A 311 36.28 26.50 -18.67
CA SER A 311 36.03 25.76 -17.44
C SER A 311 35.91 26.71 -16.24
N LEU A 312 34.76 26.70 -15.57
CA LEU A 312 34.57 27.37 -14.28
C LEU A 312 34.93 26.41 -13.14
N ASN A 313 36.03 26.74 -12.47
CA ASN A 313 36.51 26.16 -11.23
C ASN A 313 35.55 26.49 -10.06
N TRP A 314 35.05 25.48 -9.35
CA TRP A 314 34.18 25.64 -8.16
C TRP A 314 34.87 25.23 -6.84
N ARG A 315 36.12 25.67 -6.62
CA ARG A 315 36.76 25.49 -5.30
C ARG A 315 37.42 26.77 -4.83
N SER A 316 36.78 27.42 -3.86
CA SER A 316 37.44 28.32 -2.92
C SER A 316 37.94 27.48 -1.72
N PRO A 317 39.20 27.66 -1.28
CA PRO A 317 39.62 27.17 0.03
C PRO A 317 39.14 28.15 1.11
N ARG A 318 38.56 27.63 2.20
CA ARG A 318 38.45 28.38 3.45
C ARG A 318 39.79 28.31 4.18
N ALA A 319 40.15 29.45 4.76
CA ALA A 319 41.23 29.67 5.70
C ALA A 319 41.02 28.89 7.00
#